data_AF-G3JL11-F1
#
_entry.id   AF-G3JL11-F1
#
_cell.length_a   1.000
_cell.length_b   1.000
_cell.length_c   1.000
_cell.angle_alpha   90.00
_cell.angle_beta   90.00
_cell.angle_gamma   90.00
#
_symmetry.space_group_name_H-M   'P 1'
#
loop_
_entity.id
_entity.type
_entity.pdbx_description
1 polymer ?
#
loop_
_entity_poly.entity_id
_entity_poly.type
_entity_poly.pdbx_seq_one_letter_code
_entity_poly.pdbx_strand_id
1 'polypeptide(L)'
;MKRKAVDDRTGSSSSSSSSDRWSLTPSSSSPAASSSNRSSAAAVASASSSASSKPAVSRRGHSKSRLGCLNCKRRRVKCNELRPTCSPCRRLGLLCDYATSAPPPHDAVATAPPATPSSALNLDDLRFYYQFLHTAFPSLPLRAEHVWKTCAALSHQSECLAHAALGLGALHLTKHGNTDYSSQALAHRVAALKIVHDQFAKPPRDQDNADCLFAALLCLAAQTTLLPDGIAEYLTITRAGALVWAFVVPLHGASVFKCFTNESHSANLSQIVSEEEPKDLGLVDEFLASVAGVREICTGARELYYCQRVVGAVDGLRVSSLQAWLAHADLWRAHCYFSNDDFQAFIAPDNYPARLLIAHMLLADYLLGQFCLSSAEEFKFTARREVIVSWVRNAIGALPSEFKPYGEWLLGYCDVVERSDGRYLLTP
;
A
#
# COMPACT_ATOMS: atom_id res chain seq x y z
N MET A 1 41.31 1.85 65.52
CA MET A 1 41.17 1.69 64.06
C MET A 1 41.38 0.23 63.69
N LYS A 2 40.49 -0.30 62.83
CA LYS A 2 40.31 -1.72 62.44
C LYS A 2 39.72 -2.65 63.52
N ARG A 3 38.42 -2.95 63.39
CA ARG A 3 37.83 -4.23 63.77
C ARG A 3 36.85 -4.69 62.69
N LYS A 4 36.90 -5.99 62.47
CA LYS A 4 36.19 -6.83 61.50
C LYS A 4 35.11 -7.60 62.27
N ALA A 5 33.89 -7.72 61.73
CA ALA A 5 32.84 -8.65 62.13
C ALA A 5 31.87 -8.75 60.93
N VAL A 6 31.79 -9.89 60.22
CA VAL A 6 31.03 -11.14 60.48
C VAL A 6 29.56 -11.02 60.11
N ASP A 7 29.16 -11.95 59.23
CA ASP A 7 27.84 -12.22 58.66
C ASP A 7 26.74 -12.39 59.70
N ASP A 8 25.50 -12.05 59.33
CA ASP A 8 24.35 -12.89 59.67
C ASP A 8 23.20 -12.78 58.65
N ARG A 9 22.57 -13.92 58.40
CA ARG A 9 21.48 -14.16 57.44
C ARG A 9 20.12 -13.93 58.09
N THR A 10 19.19 -13.27 57.38
CA THR A 10 17.72 -13.49 57.32
C THR A 10 17.21 -12.61 56.16
N GLY A 11 16.27 -12.92 55.28
CA GLY A 11 15.27 -13.98 55.16
C GLY A 11 13.94 -13.32 54.71
N SER A 12 13.55 -13.56 53.45
CA SER A 12 12.18 -13.39 52.88
C SER A 12 11.70 -11.96 52.57
N SER A 13 10.97 -11.64 51.51
CA SER A 13 10.41 -12.37 50.35
C SER A 13 9.73 -11.34 49.44
N SER A 14 10.05 -11.29 48.15
CA SER A 14 9.33 -10.48 47.15
C SER A 14 8.68 -11.39 46.11
N SER A 15 7.35 -11.34 46.07
CA SER A 15 6.49 -12.06 45.13
C SER A 15 6.53 -11.39 43.75
N SER A 16 7.00 -12.14 42.75
CA SER A 16 6.97 -11.77 41.33
C SER A 16 5.81 -12.53 40.67
N SER A 17 4.88 -11.79 40.06
CA SER A 17 3.73 -12.35 39.34
C SER A 17 4.12 -12.60 37.88
N SER A 18 3.97 -13.86 37.49
CA SER A 18 4.32 -14.45 36.20
C SER A 18 3.47 -13.92 35.04
N SER A 19 4.12 -13.66 33.91
CA SER A 19 3.51 -13.48 32.59
C SER A 19 3.66 -14.76 31.77
N ASP A 20 2.52 -15.39 31.47
CA ASP A 20 2.42 -16.64 30.73
C ASP A 20 2.81 -16.46 29.25
N ARG A 21 3.89 -17.12 28.84
CA ARG A 21 4.40 -17.15 27.46
C ARG A 21 4.04 -18.50 26.82
N TRP A 22 3.10 -18.47 25.87
CA TRP A 22 2.79 -19.60 25.00
C TRP A 22 3.97 -19.88 24.07
N SER A 23 4.64 -21.02 24.26
CA SER A 23 5.72 -21.51 23.40
C SER A 23 5.29 -22.84 22.77
N LEU A 24 5.11 -22.87 21.46
CA LEU A 24 4.84 -24.08 20.67
C LEU A 24 6.15 -24.60 20.07
N THR A 25 6.49 -25.83 20.42
CA THR A 25 7.60 -26.61 19.83
C THR A 25 7.10 -27.41 18.62
N PRO A 26 7.89 -27.55 17.54
CA PRO A 26 7.57 -28.46 16.45
C PRO A 26 8.14 -29.85 16.74
N SER A 27 7.27 -30.85 16.78
CA SER A 27 7.63 -32.26 16.91
C SER A 27 7.71 -32.90 15.53
N SER A 28 8.87 -33.43 15.19
CA SER A 28 9.13 -34.26 14.01
C SER A 28 8.56 -35.66 14.19
N SER A 29 7.94 -36.22 13.14
CA SER A 29 7.79 -37.68 13.01
C SER A 29 7.44 -38.11 11.57
N SER A 30 8.34 -38.91 11.02
CA SER A 30 8.19 -39.94 9.98
C SER A 30 9.31 -40.95 10.28
N PRO A 31 9.25 -42.25 9.92
CA PRO A 31 8.60 -42.81 8.73
C PRO A 31 7.91 -44.17 8.92
N ALA A 32 7.18 -44.66 7.91
CA ALA A 32 7.03 -46.09 7.68
C ALA A 32 6.69 -46.38 6.21
N ALA A 33 7.53 -47.20 5.58
CA ALA A 33 7.34 -47.82 4.29
C ALA A 33 6.40 -49.03 4.41
N SER A 34 5.62 -49.31 3.36
CA SER A 34 5.37 -50.70 2.95
C SER A 34 4.99 -50.76 1.47
N SER A 35 5.51 -51.80 0.84
CA SER A 35 5.50 -52.15 -0.57
C SER A 35 4.34 -53.07 -0.91
N SER A 36 3.84 -53.01 -2.15
CA SER A 36 3.30 -54.17 -2.88
C SER A 36 3.24 -53.89 -4.38
N ASN A 37 4.02 -54.66 -5.13
CA ASN A 37 4.03 -54.81 -6.58
C ASN A 37 2.76 -55.50 -7.09
N ARG A 38 2.32 -55.18 -8.33
CA ARG A 38 2.29 -56.13 -9.46
C ARG A 38 1.75 -55.55 -10.78
N SER A 39 2.47 -55.93 -11.85
CA SER A 39 1.99 -56.26 -13.21
C SER A 39 1.56 -55.08 -14.14
N SER A 40 1.98 -54.95 -15.41
CA SER A 40 2.71 -55.84 -16.33
C SER A 40 3.44 -55.04 -17.42
N ALA A 41 4.50 -55.65 -17.96
CA ALA A 41 5.31 -55.18 -19.07
C ALA A 41 4.64 -55.40 -20.45
N ALA A 42 4.98 -54.55 -21.43
CA ALA A 42 5.42 -54.96 -22.77
C ALA A 42 6.02 -53.76 -23.53
N ALA A 43 7.26 -53.92 -23.96
CA ALA A 43 8.00 -53.01 -24.84
C ALA A 43 7.92 -53.50 -26.30
N VAL A 44 8.64 -52.78 -27.18
CA VAL A 44 9.02 -53.01 -28.59
C VAL A 44 8.07 -52.41 -29.65
N ALA A 45 8.49 -51.75 -30.74
CA ALA A 45 9.80 -51.53 -31.34
C ALA A 45 9.79 -50.24 -32.20
N SER A 46 10.98 -49.65 -32.38
CA SER A 46 11.28 -48.66 -33.41
C SER A 46 11.39 -49.29 -34.80
N ALA A 47 10.98 -48.57 -35.85
CA ALA A 47 11.45 -48.79 -37.22
C ALA A 47 11.43 -47.47 -38.01
N SER A 48 12.60 -47.10 -38.50
CA SER A 48 12.88 -46.06 -39.49
C SER A 48 12.84 -46.65 -40.90
N SER A 49 12.31 -45.91 -41.89
CA SER A 49 12.74 -46.02 -43.30
C SER A 49 12.22 -44.85 -44.15
N SER A 50 12.88 -44.67 -45.28
CA SER A 50 13.20 -43.45 -46.01
C SER A 50 12.31 -43.11 -47.20
N ALA A 51 12.22 -41.80 -47.46
CA ALA A 51 12.16 -41.07 -48.74
C ALA A 51 11.61 -41.73 -50.03
N SER A 52 10.64 -41.04 -50.67
CA SER A 52 10.61 -40.89 -52.13
C SER A 52 9.81 -39.64 -52.56
N SER A 53 10.36 -38.90 -53.51
CA SER A 53 9.92 -37.61 -54.02
C SER A 53 9.31 -37.72 -55.43
N LYS A 54 8.35 -36.82 -55.76
CA LYS A 54 8.04 -36.17 -57.07
C LYS A 54 6.53 -35.82 -57.17
N PRO A 55 6.10 -34.89 -58.04
CA PRO A 55 6.58 -33.52 -58.27
C PRO A 55 5.46 -32.47 -58.06
N ALA A 56 5.83 -31.24 -57.73
CA ALA A 56 4.90 -30.13 -57.53
C ALA A 56 4.36 -29.60 -58.87
N VAL A 57 3.03 -29.65 -59.04
CA VAL A 57 2.32 -28.92 -60.10
C VAL A 57 2.35 -27.42 -59.76
N SER A 58 3.10 -26.68 -60.56
CA SER A 58 3.13 -25.21 -60.56
C SER A 58 1.74 -24.64 -60.86
N ARG A 59 1.04 -24.19 -59.82
CA ARG A 59 -0.10 -23.29 -59.99
C ARG A 59 0.42 -21.96 -60.52
N ARG A 60 0.14 -21.66 -61.79
CA ARG A 60 0.27 -20.31 -62.38
C ARG A 60 -0.26 -19.28 -61.39
N GLY A 61 0.62 -18.40 -60.92
CA GLY A 61 0.25 -17.28 -60.06
C GLY A 61 -0.73 -16.37 -60.79
N HIS A 62 -1.96 -16.28 -60.31
CA HIS A 62 -2.89 -15.26 -60.77
C HIS A 62 -2.41 -13.88 -60.32
N SER A 63 -2.49 -12.90 -61.24
CA SER A 63 -2.13 -11.51 -60.96
C SER A 63 -2.97 -10.96 -59.81
N LYS A 64 -2.30 -10.55 -58.74
CA LYS A 64 -2.94 -9.84 -57.63
C LYS A 64 -3.44 -8.49 -58.16
N SER A 65 -4.76 -8.31 -58.17
CA SER A 65 -5.39 -7.01 -58.44
C SER A 65 -4.87 -6.00 -57.42
N ARG A 66 -4.07 -5.03 -57.91
CA ARG A 66 -3.44 -4.01 -57.06
C ARG A 66 -4.47 -3.03 -56.49
N LEU A 67 -5.58 -2.80 -57.22
CA LEU A 67 -6.63 -1.84 -56.88
C LEU A 67 -7.93 -2.49 -56.36
N GLY A 68 -7.87 -3.76 -55.97
CA GLY A 68 -9.01 -4.47 -55.37
C GLY A 68 -9.49 -3.83 -54.07
N CYS A 69 -10.80 -3.92 -53.80
CA CYS A 69 -11.38 -3.40 -52.56
C CYS A 69 -10.80 -4.13 -51.34
N LEU A 70 -10.80 -3.46 -50.19
CA LEU A 70 -10.25 -4.00 -48.95
C LEU A 70 -10.95 -5.29 -48.53
N ASN A 71 -12.26 -5.43 -48.79
CA ASN A 71 -12.99 -6.66 -48.50
C ASN A 71 -12.54 -7.85 -49.36
N CYS A 72 -12.32 -7.66 -50.66
CA CYS A 72 -11.78 -8.73 -51.52
C CYS A 72 -10.32 -9.04 -51.19
N LYS A 73 -9.52 -8.03 -50.84
CA LYS A 73 -8.13 -8.20 -50.39
C LYS A 73 -8.07 -9.02 -49.10
N ARG A 74 -8.86 -8.67 -48.08
CA ARG A 74 -8.95 -9.38 -46.79
C ARG A 74 -9.37 -10.84 -46.98
N ARG A 75 -10.33 -11.08 -47.87
CA ARG A 75 -10.86 -12.42 -48.19
C ARG A 75 -10.01 -13.21 -49.18
N ARG A 76 -8.93 -12.60 -49.69
CA ARG A 76 -7.99 -13.22 -50.65
C ARG A 76 -8.67 -13.76 -51.92
N VAL A 77 -9.72 -13.09 -52.39
CA VAL A 77 -10.44 -13.39 -53.64
C VAL A 77 -10.17 -12.33 -54.71
N LYS A 78 -10.26 -12.69 -55.99
CA LYS A 78 -10.04 -11.75 -57.10
C LYS A 78 -11.13 -10.67 -57.13
N CYS A 79 -10.76 -9.41 -56.93
CA CYS A 79 -11.62 -8.26 -57.14
C CYS A 79 -11.67 -7.94 -58.63
N ASN A 80 -12.86 -7.66 -59.17
CA ASN A 80 -13.01 -7.14 -60.54
C ASN A 80 -13.04 -5.61 -60.60
N GLU A 81 -12.78 -4.94 -59.47
CA GLU A 81 -12.55 -3.48 -59.34
C GLU A 81 -13.71 -2.58 -59.79
N LEU A 82 -14.88 -3.12 -60.15
CA LEU A 82 -16.07 -2.34 -60.49
C LEU A 82 -16.48 -1.41 -59.33
N ARG A 83 -16.85 -0.18 -59.67
CA ARG A 83 -17.37 0.85 -58.76
C ARG A 83 -18.86 1.08 -59.07
N PRO A 84 -19.74 1.32 -58.07
CA PRO A 84 -19.44 1.50 -56.64
C PRO A 84 -19.21 0.18 -55.88
N THR A 85 -19.63 -0.96 -56.42
CA THR A 85 -19.50 -2.28 -55.75
C THR A 85 -19.00 -3.36 -56.72
N CYS A 86 -17.94 -4.07 -56.33
CA CYS A 86 -17.40 -5.18 -57.11
C CYS A 86 -18.36 -6.39 -57.10
N SER A 87 -18.32 -7.22 -58.15
CA SER A 87 -19.25 -8.36 -58.27
C SER A 87 -19.14 -9.40 -57.14
N PRO A 88 -17.93 -9.73 -56.62
CA PRO A 88 -17.79 -10.62 -55.46
C PRO A 88 -18.43 -10.08 -54.18
N CYS A 89 -18.29 -8.79 -53.90
CA CYS A 89 -18.92 -8.16 -52.74
C CYS A 89 -20.44 -8.06 -52.91
N ARG A 90 -20.92 -7.72 -54.11
CA ARG A 90 -22.35 -7.66 -54.45
C ARG A 90 -23.07 -8.98 -54.23
N ARG A 91 -22.48 -10.10 -54.65
CA ARG A 91 -23.07 -11.45 -54.47
C ARG A 91 -23.27 -11.81 -52.98
N LEU A 92 -22.50 -11.19 -52.10
CA LEU A 92 -22.49 -11.48 -50.67
C LEU A 92 -23.08 -10.34 -49.83
N GLY A 93 -23.71 -9.36 -50.47
CA GLY A 93 -24.30 -8.21 -49.80
C GLY A 93 -23.29 -7.30 -49.08
N LEU A 94 -22.01 -7.36 -49.44
CA LEU A 94 -20.96 -6.57 -48.79
C LEU A 94 -20.76 -5.23 -49.51
N LEU A 95 -20.60 -4.15 -48.75
CA LEU A 95 -20.17 -2.86 -49.28
C LEU A 95 -18.67 -2.89 -49.61
N CYS A 96 -18.29 -2.27 -50.74
CA CYS A 96 -16.88 -2.18 -51.12
C CYS A 96 -16.22 -0.97 -50.49
N ASP A 97 -15.08 -1.20 -49.86
CA ASP A 97 -14.24 -0.16 -49.28
C ASP A 97 -12.94 -0.05 -50.09
N TYR A 98 -12.63 1.14 -50.57
CA TYR A 98 -11.46 1.45 -51.40
C TYR A 98 -10.73 2.64 -50.76
N ALA A 99 -9.45 2.46 -50.43
CA ALA A 99 -8.65 3.53 -49.83
C ALA A 99 -8.54 4.72 -50.79
N THR A 100 -9.07 5.87 -50.39
CA THR A 100 -9.00 7.13 -51.14
C THR A 100 -7.63 7.77 -50.91
N SER A 101 -6.82 7.91 -51.96
CA SER A 101 -5.57 8.68 -51.92
C SER A 101 -5.83 10.12 -52.32
N ALA A 102 -5.71 11.07 -51.39
CA ALA A 102 -5.52 12.48 -51.69
C ALA A 102 -4.43 13.03 -50.75
N PRO A 103 -3.35 13.66 -51.25
CA PRO A 103 -2.29 14.21 -50.42
C PRO A 103 -2.45 15.74 -50.22
N PRO A 104 -1.99 16.32 -49.10
CA PRO A 104 -1.50 17.70 -49.07
C PRO A 104 0.05 17.74 -49.25
N PRO A 105 0.60 18.89 -49.67
CA PRO A 105 1.97 18.97 -50.18
C PRO A 105 3.02 19.18 -49.07
N HIS A 106 4.15 18.52 -49.30
CA HIS A 106 5.51 18.63 -48.77
C HIS A 106 5.86 19.87 -47.91
N ASP A 107 6.32 19.61 -46.68
CA ASP A 107 7.74 19.74 -46.35
C ASP A 107 8.16 18.55 -45.46
N ALA A 108 9.42 18.14 -45.60
CA ALA A 108 9.94 16.81 -45.29
C ALA A 108 9.76 16.33 -43.84
N VAL A 109 9.08 15.19 -43.66
CA VAL A 109 9.24 14.34 -42.47
C VAL A 109 10.10 13.14 -42.87
N ALA A 110 11.35 13.20 -42.43
CA ALA A 110 12.25 12.05 -42.42
C ALA A 110 11.59 10.89 -41.68
N THR A 111 11.68 9.70 -42.26
CA THR A 111 11.33 8.42 -41.66
C THR A 111 12.13 8.26 -40.36
N ALA A 112 11.52 8.55 -39.21
CA ALA A 112 12.12 8.20 -37.94
C ALA A 112 12.10 6.66 -37.79
N PRO A 113 13.21 6.03 -37.39
CA PRO A 113 13.22 4.61 -37.01
C PRO A 113 12.31 4.42 -35.78
N PRO A 114 11.93 3.17 -35.41
CA PRO A 114 11.21 2.93 -34.16
C PRO A 114 11.97 3.65 -33.04
N ALA A 115 11.31 4.56 -32.34
CA ALA A 115 11.92 5.33 -31.28
C ALA A 115 12.52 4.35 -30.26
N THR A 116 13.85 4.23 -30.27
CA THR A 116 14.60 3.90 -29.06
C THR A 116 14.00 4.72 -27.92
N PRO A 117 13.76 4.16 -26.71
CA PRO A 117 13.32 4.97 -25.59
C PRO A 117 14.33 6.10 -25.50
N SER A 118 13.86 7.32 -25.77
CA SER A 118 14.77 8.45 -25.77
C SER A 118 15.27 8.51 -24.34
N SER A 119 16.57 8.29 -24.14
CA SER A 119 17.27 8.53 -22.88
C SER A 119 17.30 10.04 -22.57
N ALA A 120 16.30 10.79 -23.03
CA ALA A 120 16.08 12.17 -22.63
C ALA A 120 15.61 12.15 -21.19
N LEU A 121 16.32 12.93 -20.39
CA LEU A 121 15.99 13.18 -19.01
C LEU A 121 14.57 13.75 -18.92
N ASN A 122 13.68 13.06 -18.21
CA ASN A 122 12.34 13.57 -17.95
C ASN A 122 12.43 14.66 -16.86
N LEU A 123 12.21 15.92 -17.26
CA LEU A 123 12.30 17.06 -16.35
C LEU A 123 11.18 17.06 -15.30
N ASP A 124 10.02 16.47 -15.60
CA ASP A 124 8.95 16.33 -14.61
C ASP A 124 9.37 15.39 -13.47
N ASP A 125 10.09 14.30 -13.77
CA ASP A 125 10.57 13.37 -12.74
C ASP A 125 11.57 14.06 -11.80
N LEU A 126 12.44 14.95 -12.33
CA LEU A 126 13.31 15.77 -11.48
C LEU A 126 12.51 16.69 -10.56
N ARG A 127 11.42 17.29 -11.06
CA ARG A 127 10.53 18.13 -10.26
C ARG A 127 9.82 17.32 -9.17
N PHE A 128 9.35 16.12 -9.49
CA PHE A 128 8.70 15.23 -8.53
C PHE A 128 9.68 14.80 -7.43
N TYR A 129 10.90 14.44 -7.81
CA TYR A 129 11.96 14.05 -6.89
C TYR A 129 12.38 15.22 -5.98
N TYR A 130 12.49 16.43 -6.52
CA TYR A 130 12.71 17.64 -5.74
C TYR A 130 11.59 17.87 -4.72
N GLN A 131 10.32 17.74 -5.13
CA GLN A 131 9.19 17.88 -4.22
C GLN A 131 9.26 16.86 -3.08
N PHE A 132 9.57 15.60 -3.41
CA PHE A 132 9.75 14.52 -2.44
C PHE A 132 10.82 14.87 -1.39
N LEU A 133 12.00 15.32 -1.82
CA LEU A 133 13.11 15.67 -0.92
C LEU A 133 12.80 16.84 0.04
N HIS A 134 11.95 17.78 -0.38
CA HIS A 134 11.72 19.01 0.36
C HIS A 134 10.47 18.99 1.25
N THR A 135 9.39 18.33 0.83
CA THR A 135 8.08 18.48 1.49
C THR A 135 7.19 17.25 1.42
N ALA A 136 7.29 16.44 0.36
CA ALA A 136 6.35 15.35 0.14
C ALA A 136 6.78 14.01 0.75
N PHE A 137 7.99 13.89 1.32
CA PHE A 137 8.40 12.65 1.99
C PHE A 137 7.44 12.28 3.13
N PRO A 138 7.22 10.99 3.41
CA PRO A 138 6.29 10.58 4.46
C PRO A 138 6.65 11.18 5.83
N SER A 139 5.64 11.49 6.64
CA SER A 139 5.81 11.98 8.00
C SER A 139 6.47 10.98 8.95
N LEU A 140 6.58 9.72 8.50
CA LEU A 140 7.14 8.62 9.26
C LEU A 140 8.47 8.14 8.72
N PRO A 141 9.41 7.72 9.57
CA PRO A 141 9.34 7.80 11.03
C PRO A 141 9.36 9.26 11.55
N LEU A 142 8.94 9.48 12.80
CA LEU A 142 8.94 10.80 13.45
C LEU A 142 10.32 11.45 13.37
N ARG A 143 10.37 12.73 12.96
CA ARG A 143 11.59 13.53 12.80
C ARG A 143 12.68 12.86 11.94
N ALA A 144 12.27 12.00 11.00
CA ALA A 144 13.18 11.17 10.22
C ALA A 144 13.58 11.79 8.85
N GLU A 145 13.73 13.11 8.78
CA GLU A 145 14.22 13.78 7.56
C GLU A 145 15.54 13.16 7.07
N HIS A 146 16.41 12.76 7.99
CA HIS A 146 17.65 12.06 7.69
C HIS A 146 17.44 10.64 7.10
N VAL A 147 16.41 9.92 7.54
CA VAL A 147 16.01 8.61 6.99
C VAL A 147 15.59 8.80 5.54
N TRP A 148 14.70 9.76 5.27
CA TRP A 148 14.22 10.01 3.92
C TRP A 148 15.29 10.54 2.97
N LYS A 149 16.26 11.34 3.46
CA LYS A 149 17.46 11.69 2.68
C LYS A 149 18.29 10.46 2.33
N THR A 150 18.41 9.50 3.25
CA THR A 150 19.10 8.23 2.99
C THR A 150 18.34 7.37 1.99
N CYS A 151 17.03 7.21 2.15
CA CYS A 151 16.17 6.51 1.19
C CYS A 151 16.23 7.15 -0.21
N ALA A 152 16.23 8.47 -0.29
CA ALA A 152 16.41 9.18 -1.54
C ALA A 152 17.77 8.83 -2.18
N ALA A 153 18.86 8.84 -1.41
CA ALA A 153 20.16 8.40 -1.90
C ALA A 153 20.18 6.94 -2.38
N LEU A 154 19.37 6.04 -1.80
CA LEU A 154 19.24 4.66 -2.25
C LEU A 154 18.32 4.49 -3.48
N SER A 155 17.45 5.46 -3.76
CA SER A 155 16.42 5.34 -4.80
C SER A 155 16.98 5.12 -6.21
N HIS A 156 18.20 5.61 -6.51
CA HIS A 156 18.84 5.39 -7.82
C HIS A 156 19.23 3.92 -8.07
N GLN A 157 19.25 3.09 -7.03
CA GLN A 157 19.55 1.65 -7.09
C GLN A 157 18.30 0.78 -7.00
N SER A 158 17.13 1.39 -6.76
CA SER A 158 15.86 0.70 -6.57
C SER A 158 14.75 1.35 -7.38
N GLU A 159 14.38 0.72 -8.49
CA GLU A 159 13.25 1.16 -9.32
C GLU A 159 11.94 1.25 -8.52
N CYS A 160 11.74 0.32 -7.58
CA CYS A 160 10.58 0.29 -6.68
C CYS A 160 10.47 1.59 -5.87
N LEU A 161 11.56 1.96 -5.17
CA LEU A 161 11.61 3.15 -4.34
C LEU A 161 11.56 4.43 -5.19
N ALA A 162 12.27 4.47 -6.33
CA ALA A 162 12.23 5.59 -7.24
C ALA A 162 10.81 5.88 -7.72
N HIS A 163 10.08 4.88 -8.22
CA HIS A 163 8.69 5.06 -8.63
C HIS A 163 7.78 5.47 -7.46
N ALA A 164 7.94 4.89 -6.28
CA ALA A 164 7.13 5.27 -5.11
C ALA A 164 7.38 6.72 -4.67
N ALA A 165 8.63 7.18 -4.67
CA ALA A 165 9.01 8.55 -4.33
C ALA A 165 8.52 9.57 -5.38
N LEU A 166 8.70 9.27 -6.67
CA LEU A 166 8.23 10.11 -7.77
C LEU A 166 6.70 10.23 -7.78
N GLY A 167 5.99 9.12 -7.59
CA GLY A 167 4.52 9.13 -7.49
C GLY A 167 4.01 9.98 -6.33
N LEU A 168 4.71 9.95 -5.19
CA LEU A 168 4.37 10.77 -4.03
C LEU A 168 4.64 12.26 -4.29
N GLY A 169 5.79 12.61 -4.88
CA GLY A 169 6.11 13.98 -5.28
C GLY A 169 5.11 14.56 -6.29
N ALA A 170 4.74 13.78 -7.31
CA ALA A 170 3.74 14.17 -8.31
C ALA A 170 2.35 14.37 -7.69
N LEU A 171 1.92 13.47 -6.79
CA LEU A 171 0.63 13.57 -6.13
C LEU A 171 0.57 14.78 -5.19
N HIS A 172 1.64 15.06 -4.46
CA HIS A 172 1.74 16.25 -3.62
C HIS A 172 1.67 17.54 -4.45
N LEU A 173 2.38 17.61 -5.59
CA LEU A 173 2.29 18.75 -6.50
C LEU A 173 0.89 18.92 -7.10
N THR A 174 0.19 17.82 -7.38
CA THR A 174 -1.19 17.86 -7.88
C THR A 174 -2.13 18.44 -6.83
N LYS A 175 -1.93 18.10 -5.55
CA LYS A 175 -2.78 18.57 -4.44
C LYS A 175 -2.51 20.00 -4.00
N HIS A 176 -1.26 20.42 -4.03
CA HIS A 176 -0.85 21.71 -3.45
C HIS A 176 -0.29 22.71 -4.47
N GLY A 177 -0.16 22.30 -5.74
CA GLY A 177 0.31 23.13 -6.83
C GLY A 177 -0.79 23.50 -7.82
N ASN A 178 -0.39 24.24 -8.85
CA ASN A 178 -1.30 24.73 -9.90
C ASN A 178 -1.34 23.83 -11.14
N THR A 179 -0.68 22.67 -11.10
CA THR A 179 -0.52 21.77 -12.25
C THR A 179 -0.99 20.39 -11.87
N ASP A 180 -1.87 19.83 -12.69
CA ASP A 180 -2.38 18.47 -12.50
C ASP A 180 -1.39 17.45 -13.04
N TYR A 181 -0.83 16.64 -12.13
CA TYR A 181 0.07 15.53 -12.42
C TYR A 181 -0.56 14.17 -12.11
N SER A 182 -1.90 14.10 -12.02
CA SER A 182 -2.63 12.87 -11.65
C SER A 182 -2.26 11.67 -12.53
N SER A 183 -2.08 11.87 -13.84
CA SER A 183 -1.69 10.81 -14.75
C SER A 183 -0.29 10.28 -14.47
N GLN A 184 0.68 11.15 -14.22
CA GLN A 184 2.05 10.80 -13.89
C GLN A 184 2.12 10.11 -12.51
N ALA A 185 1.45 10.69 -11.50
CA ALA A 185 1.36 10.11 -10.17
C ALA A 185 0.80 8.68 -10.23
N LEU A 186 -0.29 8.46 -10.99
CA LEU A 186 -0.87 7.14 -11.19
C LEU A 186 0.07 6.18 -11.91
N ALA A 187 0.77 6.64 -12.96
CA ALA A 187 1.72 5.82 -13.71
C ALA A 187 2.87 5.32 -12.81
N HIS A 188 3.48 6.21 -12.03
CA HIS A 188 4.52 5.84 -11.06
C HIS A 188 3.99 4.92 -9.96
N ARG A 189 2.79 5.20 -9.43
CA ARG A 189 2.16 4.36 -8.41
C ARG A 189 1.93 2.93 -8.93
N VAL A 190 1.39 2.77 -10.13
CA VAL A 190 1.16 1.45 -10.75
C VAL A 190 2.47 0.72 -11.00
N ALA A 191 3.52 1.42 -11.46
CA ALA A 191 4.84 0.83 -11.64
C ALA A 191 5.42 0.32 -10.31
N ALA A 192 5.38 1.13 -9.25
CA ALA A 192 5.83 0.74 -7.92
C ALA A 192 5.06 -0.47 -7.38
N LEU A 193 3.73 -0.47 -7.47
CA LEU A 193 2.89 -1.58 -6.99
C LEU A 193 3.18 -2.91 -7.71
N LYS A 194 3.48 -2.87 -9.01
CA LYS A 194 3.89 -4.06 -9.77
C LYS A 194 5.21 -4.64 -9.22
N ILE A 195 6.21 -3.77 -9.00
CA ILE A 195 7.50 -4.21 -8.48
C ILE A 195 7.37 -4.72 -7.04
N VAL A 196 6.59 -4.06 -6.19
CA VAL A 196 6.27 -4.52 -4.83
C VAL A 196 5.63 -5.92 -4.87
N HIS A 197 4.67 -6.15 -5.77
CA HIS A 197 4.03 -7.45 -5.93
C HIS A 197 5.04 -8.54 -6.32
N ASP A 198 5.93 -8.25 -7.27
CA ASP A 198 6.99 -9.18 -7.68
C ASP A 198 7.97 -9.46 -6.52
N GLN A 199 8.29 -8.44 -5.72
CA GLN A 199 9.14 -8.56 -4.53
C GLN A 199 8.44 -9.31 -3.38
N PHE A 200 7.11 -9.32 -3.28
CA PHE A 200 6.41 -10.21 -2.36
C PHE A 200 6.46 -11.67 -2.80
N ALA A 201 6.39 -11.93 -4.11
CA ALA A 201 6.60 -13.27 -4.64
C ALA A 201 8.05 -13.75 -4.48
N LYS A 202 9.02 -12.82 -4.53
CA LYS A 202 10.46 -13.07 -4.36
C LYS A 202 11.10 -12.04 -3.43
N PRO A 203 10.99 -12.23 -2.11
CA PRO A 203 11.49 -11.26 -1.13
C PRO A 203 12.99 -10.99 -1.27
N PRO A 204 13.43 -9.73 -1.15
CA PRO A 204 14.83 -9.41 -1.06
C PRO A 204 15.47 -10.08 0.16
N ARG A 205 16.76 -10.40 0.03
CA ARG A 205 17.53 -11.10 1.08
C ARG A 205 18.61 -10.22 1.69
N ASP A 206 19.03 -9.18 0.98
CA ASP A 206 19.97 -8.18 1.45
C ASP A 206 19.22 -7.00 2.12
N GLN A 207 19.96 -6.31 3.00
CA GLN A 207 19.42 -5.24 3.82
C GLN A 207 18.92 -4.04 3.00
N ASP A 208 19.70 -3.61 2.00
CA ASP A 208 19.42 -2.39 1.24
C ASP A 208 18.14 -2.54 0.40
N ASN A 209 17.97 -3.67 -0.30
CA ASN A 209 16.75 -3.92 -1.07
C ASN A 209 15.52 -4.13 -0.16
N ALA A 210 15.68 -4.74 1.01
CA ALA A 210 14.60 -4.87 1.99
C ALA A 210 14.17 -3.50 2.56
N ASP A 211 15.14 -2.63 2.87
CA ASP A 211 14.88 -1.26 3.30
C ASP A 211 14.23 -0.43 2.18
N CYS A 212 14.64 -0.62 0.92
CA CYS A 212 14.01 0.04 -0.22
C CYS A 212 12.55 -0.40 -0.44
N LEU A 213 12.26 -1.70 -0.29
CA LEU A 213 10.89 -2.22 -0.35
C LEU A 213 10.03 -1.63 0.78
N PHE A 214 10.56 -1.60 2.01
CA PHE A 214 9.84 -1.01 3.14
C PHE A 214 9.62 0.50 2.95
N ALA A 215 10.63 1.24 2.49
CA ALA A 215 10.51 2.66 2.14
C ALA A 215 9.45 2.89 1.05
N ALA A 216 9.42 2.04 0.01
CA ALA A 216 8.43 2.14 -1.06
C ALA A 216 7.00 1.93 -0.53
N LEU A 217 6.79 0.99 0.39
CA LEU A 217 5.49 0.78 1.04
C LEU A 217 5.06 2.00 1.88
N LEU A 218 5.98 2.61 2.62
CA LEU A 218 5.69 3.85 3.36
C LEU A 218 5.33 5.00 2.42
N CYS A 219 6.04 5.16 1.30
CA CYS A 219 5.68 6.13 0.25
C CYS A 219 4.30 5.84 -0.36
N LEU A 220 3.98 4.58 -0.64
CA LEU A 220 2.69 4.17 -1.19
C LEU A 220 1.55 4.39 -0.20
N ALA A 221 1.79 4.18 1.11
CA ALA A 221 0.85 4.50 2.18
C ALA A 221 0.63 6.01 2.26
N ALA A 222 1.69 6.82 2.24
CA ALA A 222 1.58 8.28 2.22
C ALA A 222 0.78 8.76 0.99
N GLN A 223 1.01 8.17 -0.18
CA GLN A 223 0.20 8.47 -1.37
C GLN A 223 -1.28 8.19 -1.15
N THR A 224 -1.67 7.08 -0.48
CA THR A 224 -3.10 6.83 -0.21
C THR A 224 -3.71 7.93 0.64
N THR A 225 -2.97 8.52 1.59
CA THR A 225 -3.46 9.65 2.40
C THR A 225 -3.64 10.96 1.62
N LEU A 226 -3.39 10.96 0.30
CA LEU A 226 -3.68 12.04 -0.62
C LEU A 226 -4.81 11.66 -1.61
N LEU A 227 -5.46 10.50 -1.45
CA LEU A 227 -6.55 10.02 -2.29
C LEU A 227 -7.89 10.02 -1.52
N PRO A 228 -9.03 10.33 -2.17
CA PRO A 228 -10.31 10.49 -1.49
C PRO A 228 -10.95 9.19 -0.97
N ASP A 229 -10.59 8.02 -1.52
CA ASP A 229 -11.19 6.72 -1.18
C ASP A 229 -10.10 5.67 -0.88
N GLY A 230 -9.30 5.91 0.16
CA GLY A 230 -8.07 5.13 0.41
C GLY A 230 -8.03 4.34 1.71
N ILE A 231 -9.06 4.34 2.57
CA ILE A 231 -8.97 3.72 3.91
C ILE A 231 -8.56 2.24 3.85
N ALA A 232 -9.26 1.43 3.06
CA ALA A 232 -8.99 -0.01 2.97
C ALA A 232 -7.62 -0.29 2.34
N GLU A 233 -7.24 0.48 1.32
CA GLU A 233 -5.93 0.39 0.68
C GLU A 233 -4.81 0.78 1.65
N TYR A 234 -5.00 1.84 2.43
CA TYR A 234 -4.08 2.30 3.45
C TYR A 234 -3.87 1.25 4.55
N LEU A 235 -4.94 0.65 5.06
CA LEU A 235 -4.85 -0.46 6.02
C LEU A 235 -4.13 -1.68 5.41
N THR A 236 -4.33 -1.95 4.12
CA THR A 236 -3.67 -3.05 3.41
C THR A 236 -2.17 -2.80 3.25
N ILE A 237 -1.76 -1.60 2.83
CA ILE A 237 -0.35 -1.25 2.64
C ILE A 237 0.37 -1.19 3.99
N THR A 238 -0.23 -0.64 5.03
CA THR A 238 0.37 -0.60 6.38
C THR A 238 0.56 -2.01 6.96
N ARG A 239 -0.43 -2.90 6.76
CA ARG A 239 -0.28 -4.32 7.10
C ARG A 239 0.85 -4.98 6.31
N ALA A 240 0.95 -4.73 5.00
CA ALA A 240 2.02 -5.24 4.18
C ALA A 240 3.40 -4.73 4.66
N GLY A 241 3.49 -3.45 5.03
CA GLY A 241 4.68 -2.86 5.65
C GLY A 241 5.08 -3.57 6.94
N ALA A 242 4.13 -3.82 7.84
CA ALA A 242 4.39 -4.55 9.08
C ALA A 242 4.91 -5.98 8.83
N LEU A 243 4.39 -6.68 7.82
CA LEU A 243 4.86 -8.01 7.43
C LEU A 243 6.26 -7.97 6.80
N VAL A 244 6.55 -6.97 5.96
CA VAL A 244 7.90 -6.75 5.41
C VAL A 244 8.89 -6.47 6.54
N TRP A 245 8.53 -5.59 7.46
CA TRP A 245 9.34 -5.31 8.64
C TRP A 245 9.61 -6.59 9.43
N ALA A 246 8.58 -7.38 9.73
CA ALA A 246 8.72 -8.58 10.56
C ALA A 246 9.49 -9.73 9.89
N PHE A 247 9.33 -9.92 8.58
CA PHE A 247 9.76 -11.17 7.91
C PHE A 247 10.74 -10.98 6.75
N VAL A 248 10.90 -9.76 6.22
CA VAL A 248 11.75 -9.49 5.05
C VAL A 248 12.98 -8.66 5.44
N VAL A 249 12.85 -7.68 6.33
CA VAL A 249 14.00 -6.89 6.82
C VAL A 249 14.90 -7.79 7.68
N PRO A 250 16.14 -8.12 7.25
CA PRO A 250 16.94 -9.15 7.91
C PRO A 250 17.43 -8.75 9.30
N LEU A 251 17.89 -7.50 9.47
CA LEU A 251 18.47 -6.99 10.70
C LEU A 251 17.89 -5.63 11.05
N HIS A 252 16.88 -5.58 11.91
CA HIS A 252 16.19 -4.34 12.29
C HIS A 252 17.12 -3.25 12.84
N GLY A 253 18.15 -3.62 13.62
CA GLY A 253 19.10 -2.67 14.18
C GLY A 253 20.05 -2.04 13.15
N ALA A 254 20.26 -2.70 12.00
CA ALA A 254 21.08 -2.20 10.90
C ALA A 254 20.26 -1.44 9.84
N SER A 255 18.94 -1.58 9.87
CA SER A 255 18.04 -0.90 8.94
C SER A 255 18.11 0.63 9.07
N VAL A 256 17.97 1.34 7.96
CA VAL A 256 17.72 2.80 7.97
C VAL A 256 16.47 3.14 8.80
N PHE A 257 15.55 2.19 8.92
CA PHE A 257 14.30 2.27 9.67
C PHE A 257 14.38 1.69 11.09
N LYS A 258 15.58 1.52 11.68
CA LYS A 258 15.76 1.00 13.05
C LYS A 258 14.92 1.69 14.14
N CYS A 259 14.47 2.92 13.90
CA CYS A 259 13.54 3.65 14.76
C CYS A 259 12.14 3.01 14.87
N PHE A 260 11.76 2.09 13.97
CA PHE A 260 10.55 1.27 14.07
C PHE A 260 10.71 0.05 14.99
N THR A 261 11.90 -0.21 15.55
CA THR A 261 12.03 -1.18 16.64
C THR A 261 11.27 -0.70 17.86
N ASN A 262 10.61 -1.59 18.61
CA ASN A 262 9.83 -1.21 19.79
C ASN A 262 10.63 -0.37 20.80
N GLU A 263 11.90 -0.72 21.01
CA GLU A 263 12.81 -0.01 21.92
C GLU A 263 13.12 1.40 21.43
N SER A 264 13.56 1.55 20.17
CA SER A 264 13.88 2.86 19.60
C SER A 264 12.64 3.73 19.47
N HIS A 265 11.51 3.12 19.11
CA HIS A 265 10.23 3.80 19.00
C HIS A 265 9.81 4.39 20.35
N SER A 266 9.79 3.58 21.41
CA SER A 266 9.43 4.03 22.76
C SER A 266 10.38 5.12 23.27
N ALA A 267 11.69 4.97 23.02
CA ALA A 267 12.68 5.98 23.37
C ALA A 267 12.45 7.30 22.63
N ASN A 268 12.15 7.27 21.34
CA ASN A 268 11.86 8.47 20.55
C ASN A 268 10.57 9.16 21.03
N LEU A 269 9.51 8.40 21.31
CA LEU A 269 8.25 8.96 21.83
C LEU A 269 8.47 9.70 23.16
N SER A 270 9.25 9.12 24.07
CA SER A 270 9.52 9.73 25.37
C SER A 270 10.25 11.08 25.30
N GLN A 271 10.91 11.38 24.18
CA GLN A 271 11.61 12.65 23.95
C GLN A 271 10.72 13.74 23.33
N ILE A 272 9.57 13.36 22.78
CA ILE A 272 8.67 14.26 22.03
C ILE A 272 7.37 14.53 22.81
N VAL A 273 6.93 13.56 23.61
CA VAL A 273 5.74 13.69 24.45
C VAL A 273 5.84 14.92 25.35
N SER A 274 4.78 15.73 25.34
CA SER A 274 4.51 16.76 26.34
C SER A 274 3.50 16.24 27.37
N GLU A 275 3.84 16.37 28.65
CA GLU A 275 2.90 16.14 29.76
C GLU A 275 2.27 17.44 30.28
N GLU A 276 2.68 18.59 29.74
CA GLU A 276 2.25 19.93 30.20
C GLU A 276 0.99 20.42 29.49
N GLU A 277 0.61 19.80 28.37
CA GLU A 277 -0.58 20.21 27.62
C GLU A 277 -1.86 19.89 28.42
N PRO A 278 -2.80 20.84 28.54
CA PRO A 278 -4.02 20.65 29.31
C PRO A 278 -4.89 19.57 28.68
N LYS A 279 -5.30 18.59 29.48
CA LYS A 279 -6.16 17.48 29.04
C LYS A 279 -7.63 17.85 29.24
N ASP A 280 -8.39 17.84 28.16
CA ASP A 280 -9.85 17.93 28.23
C ASP A 280 -10.42 16.52 28.42
N LEU A 281 -10.63 16.14 29.69
CA LEU A 281 -11.19 14.83 30.03
C LEU A 281 -12.67 14.71 29.63
N GLY A 282 -13.38 15.82 29.42
CA GLY A 282 -14.76 15.80 28.91
C GLY A 282 -14.79 15.30 27.47
N LEU A 283 -13.92 15.85 26.61
CA LEU A 283 -13.77 15.36 25.24
C LEU A 283 -13.33 13.89 25.18
N VAL A 284 -12.48 13.46 26.11
CA VAL A 284 -12.10 12.04 26.28
C VAL A 284 -13.32 11.18 26.62
N ASP A 285 -14.14 11.60 27.58
CA ASP A 285 -15.35 10.89 27.97
C ASP A 285 -16.36 10.78 26.82
N GLU A 286 -16.54 11.85 26.04
CA GLU A 286 -17.39 11.86 24.85
C GLU A 286 -16.88 10.91 23.76
N PHE A 287 -15.58 10.91 23.47
CA PHE A 287 -14.97 9.96 22.53
C PHE A 287 -15.24 8.53 23.00
N LEU A 288 -14.97 8.22 24.27
CA LEU A 288 -15.16 6.89 24.82
C LEU A 288 -16.63 6.45 24.83
N ALA A 289 -17.57 7.37 25.06
CA ALA A 289 -19.00 7.11 24.94
C ALA A 289 -19.40 6.76 23.49
N SER A 290 -18.85 7.47 22.49
CA SER A 290 -19.04 7.14 21.08
C SER A 290 -18.53 5.73 20.75
N VAL A 291 -17.33 5.36 21.22
CA VAL A 291 -16.80 3.99 21.04
C VAL A 291 -17.66 2.94 21.76
N ALA A 292 -18.18 3.26 22.95
CA ALA A 292 -19.05 2.37 23.69
C ALA A 292 -20.34 2.06 22.92
N GLY A 293 -20.93 3.04 22.25
CA GLY A 293 -22.07 2.81 21.35
C GLY A 293 -21.71 1.85 20.21
N VAL A 294 -20.58 2.04 19.54
CA VAL A 294 -20.11 1.13 18.48
C VAL A 294 -19.87 -0.28 19.02
N ARG A 295 -19.39 -0.42 20.26
CA ARG A 295 -19.17 -1.72 20.90
C ARG A 295 -20.45 -2.56 20.98
N GLU A 296 -21.61 -1.94 21.16
CA GLU A 296 -22.89 -2.65 21.27
C GLU A 296 -23.28 -3.40 19.99
N ILE A 297 -22.81 -2.92 18.84
CA ILE A 297 -23.06 -3.53 17.52
C ILE A 297 -21.91 -4.42 17.03
N CYS A 298 -20.83 -4.55 17.82
CA CYS A 298 -19.71 -5.44 17.51
C CYS A 298 -20.09 -6.90 17.82
N THR A 299 -20.23 -7.73 16.79
CA THR A 299 -20.61 -9.15 16.93
C THR A 299 -19.43 -10.11 16.85
N GLY A 300 -18.30 -9.71 16.24
CA GLY A 300 -17.12 -10.55 16.05
C GLY A 300 -15.99 -10.26 17.04
N ALA A 301 -15.15 -11.27 17.27
CA ALA A 301 -13.98 -11.16 18.14
C ALA A 301 -12.95 -10.12 17.63
N ARG A 302 -12.84 -9.96 16.31
CA ARG A 302 -11.93 -9.00 15.66
C ARG A 302 -12.35 -7.54 15.93
N GLU A 303 -13.63 -7.22 15.85
CA GLU A 303 -14.16 -5.89 16.18
C GLU A 303 -14.00 -5.60 17.67
N LEU A 304 -14.30 -6.56 18.54
CA LEU A 304 -14.15 -6.40 19.99
C LEU A 304 -12.69 -6.18 20.39
N TYR A 305 -11.76 -6.93 19.79
CA TYR A 305 -10.33 -6.72 19.98
C TYR A 305 -9.90 -5.31 19.56
N TYR A 306 -10.31 -4.87 18.37
CA TYR A 306 -9.95 -3.55 17.87
C TYR A 306 -10.59 -2.43 18.71
N CYS A 307 -11.84 -2.57 19.12
CA CYS A 307 -12.55 -1.69 20.04
C CYS A 307 -11.78 -1.51 21.35
N GLN A 308 -11.29 -2.60 21.94
CA GLN A 308 -10.48 -2.52 23.16
C GLN A 308 -9.19 -1.72 22.96
N ARG A 309 -8.54 -1.84 21.79
CA ARG A 309 -7.34 -1.06 21.46
C ARG A 309 -7.66 0.43 21.32
N VAL A 310 -8.79 0.78 20.70
CA VAL A 310 -9.26 2.18 20.57
C VAL A 310 -9.49 2.79 21.95
N VAL A 311 -10.20 2.08 22.83
CA VAL A 311 -10.44 2.52 24.21
C VAL A 311 -9.12 2.70 24.97
N GLY A 312 -8.22 1.71 24.91
CA GLY A 312 -6.95 1.76 25.63
C GLY A 312 -6.04 2.92 25.22
N ALA A 313 -6.06 3.31 23.93
CA ALA A 313 -5.28 4.45 23.44
C ALA A 313 -5.72 5.78 24.09
N VAL A 314 -7.02 6.02 24.17
CA VAL A 314 -7.56 7.28 24.70
C VAL A 314 -7.61 7.28 26.23
N ASP A 315 -8.00 6.17 26.86
CA ASP A 315 -8.03 6.05 28.32
C ASP A 315 -6.63 6.15 28.95
N GLY A 316 -5.59 5.82 28.18
CA GLY A 316 -4.19 6.03 28.56
C GLY A 316 -3.87 7.48 28.97
N LEU A 317 -4.62 8.48 28.47
CA LEU A 317 -4.43 9.89 28.85
C LEU A 317 -4.66 10.15 30.34
N ARG A 318 -5.49 9.33 30.99
CA ARG A 318 -5.72 9.40 32.44
C ARG A 318 -4.49 9.01 33.26
N VAL A 319 -3.58 8.26 32.66
CA VAL A 319 -2.31 7.86 33.27
C VAL A 319 -1.23 8.87 32.91
N SER A 320 -0.91 9.00 31.61
CA SER A 320 0.07 9.97 31.10
C SER A 320 -0.07 10.12 29.58
N SER A 321 0.44 11.22 29.03
CA SER A 321 0.49 11.43 27.59
C SER A 321 1.37 10.39 26.88
N LEU A 322 2.47 9.95 27.54
CA LEU A 322 3.31 8.87 27.03
C LEU A 322 2.56 7.54 26.96
N GLN A 323 1.80 7.19 28.01
CA GLN A 323 1.04 5.93 28.04
C GLN A 323 -0.05 5.91 26.96
N ALA A 324 -0.74 7.04 26.76
CA ALA A 324 -1.71 7.20 25.68
C ALA A 324 -1.07 6.97 24.30
N TRP A 325 0.09 7.59 24.04
CA TRP A 325 0.77 7.43 22.76
C TRP A 325 1.29 5.99 22.55
N LEU A 326 1.86 5.35 23.56
CA LEU A 326 2.28 3.94 23.45
C LEU A 326 1.10 3.02 23.13
N ALA A 327 -0.04 3.21 23.79
CA ALA A 327 -1.26 2.45 23.50
C ALA A 327 -1.84 2.79 22.12
N HIS A 328 -1.70 4.03 21.65
CA HIS A 328 -2.04 4.42 20.28
C HIS A 328 -1.15 3.72 19.23
N ALA A 329 0.15 3.56 19.52
CA ALA A 329 1.04 2.80 18.65
C ALA A 329 0.68 1.31 18.56
N ASP A 330 0.19 0.72 19.65
CA ASP A 330 -0.38 -0.62 19.64
C ASP A 330 -1.68 -0.69 18.81
N LEU A 331 -2.55 0.31 18.93
CA LEU A 331 -3.79 0.40 18.14
C LEU A 331 -3.49 0.44 16.62
N TRP A 332 -2.51 1.23 16.19
CA TRP A 332 -2.12 1.33 14.79
C TRP A 332 -1.53 0.05 14.20
N ARG A 333 -1.00 -0.84 15.04
CA ARG A 333 -0.53 -2.18 14.64
C ARG A 333 -1.60 -3.27 14.78
N ALA A 334 -2.76 -2.96 15.36
CA ALA A 334 -3.74 -3.97 15.74
C ALA A 334 -4.21 -4.84 14.56
N HIS A 335 -4.51 -4.25 13.41
CA HIS A 335 -4.94 -4.98 12.20
C HIS A 335 -3.80 -5.77 11.54
N CYS A 336 -2.55 -5.42 11.80
CA CYS A 336 -1.39 -6.14 11.27
C CYS A 336 -1.25 -7.55 11.86
N TYR A 337 -1.82 -7.79 13.05
CA TYR A 337 -1.80 -9.09 13.73
C TYR A 337 -2.93 -10.03 13.34
N PHE A 338 -3.92 -9.57 12.56
CA PHE A 338 -5.01 -10.42 12.10
C PHE A 338 -4.51 -11.52 11.16
N SER A 339 -5.21 -12.66 11.12
CA SER A 339 -5.04 -13.59 10.01
C SER A 339 -5.42 -12.92 8.68
N ASN A 340 -5.08 -13.53 7.54
CA ASN A 340 -5.50 -12.95 6.26
C ASN A 340 -7.03 -12.86 6.15
N ASP A 341 -7.74 -13.90 6.59
CA ASP A 341 -9.20 -13.96 6.51
C ASP A 341 -9.86 -12.96 7.46
N ASP A 342 -9.35 -12.85 8.70
CA ASP A 342 -9.83 -11.85 9.66
C ASP A 342 -9.60 -10.44 9.16
N PHE A 343 -8.45 -10.17 8.52
CA PHE A 343 -8.15 -8.86 7.96
C PHE A 343 -9.11 -8.49 6.82
N GLN A 344 -9.31 -9.40 5.86
CA GLN A 344 -10.25 -9.17 4.75
C GLN A 344 -11.68 -8.97 5.26
N ALA A 345 -12.12 -9.76 6.24
CA ALA A 345 -13.43 -9.60 6.87
C ALA A 345 -13.52 -8.31 7.71
N PHE A 346 -12.42 -7.82 8.29
CA PHE A 346 -12.39 -6.58 9.05
C PHE A 346 -12.52 -5.34 8.16
N ILE A 347 -11.80 -5.30 7.02
CA ILE A 347 -11.86 -4.16 6.09
C ILE A 347 -13.00 -4.26 5.06
N ALA A 348 -13.87 -5.27 5.17
CA ALA A 348 -14.97 -5.47 4.26
C ALA A 348 -15.94 -4.26 4.26
N PRO A 349 -16.43 -3.82 3.08
CA PRO A 349 -17.24 -2.60 2.98
C PRO A 349 -18.59 -2.69 3.71
N ASP A 350 -19.10 -3.90 3.93
CA ASP A 350 -20.33 -4.20 4.67
C ASP A 350 -20.09 -4.45 6.17
N ASN A 351 -18.84 -4.43 6.64
CA ASN A 351 -18.52 -4.49 8.06
C ASN A 351 -18.63 -3.10 8.71
N TYR A 352 -19.86 -2.67 8.97
CA TYR A 352 -20.15 -1.34 9.52
C TYR A 352 -19.53 -1.05 10.89
N PRO A 353 -19.55 -1.98 11.88
CA PRO A 353 -18.86 -1.76 13.15
C PRO A 353 -17.35 -1.52 12.96
N ALA A 354 -16.68 -2.32 12.13
CA ALA A 354 -15.25 -2.11 11.85
C ALA A 354 -14.98 -0.76 11.17
N ARG A 355 -15.82 -0.34 10.22
CA ARG A 355 -15.71 0.98 9.57
C ARG A 355 -15.79 2.13 10.59
N LEU A 356 -16.71 2.05 11.54
CA LEU A 356 -16.84 3.02 12.63
C LEU A 356 -15.61 2.99 13.55
N LEU A 357 -15.10 1.80 13.90
CA LEU A 357 -13.89 1.66 14.72
C LEU A 357 -12.63 2.20 14.03
N ILE A 358 -12.50 1.98 12.72
CA ILE A 358 -11.41 2.54 11.91
C ILE A 358 -11.50 4.07 11.89
N ALA A 359 -12.70 4.64 11.74
CA ALA A 359 -12.89 6.09 11.81
C ALA A 359 -12.50 6.65 13.19
N HIS A 360 -12.84 5.97 14.28
CA HIS A 360 -12.37 6.34 15.62
C HIS A 360 -10.84 6.28 15.74
N MET A 361 -10.21 5.23 15.21
CA MET A 361 -8.74 5.12 15.21
C MET A 361 -8.08 6.29 14.47
N LEU A 362 -8.59 6.67 13.30
CA LEU A 362 -8.07 7.79 12.51
C LEU A 362 -8.24 9.13 13.24
N LEU A 363 -9.38 9.37 13.88
CA LEU A 363 -9.61 10.61 14.63
C LEU A 363 -8.92 10.64 16.00
N ALA A 364 -8.65 9.48 16.61
CA ALA A 364 -7.85 9.38 17.83
C ALA A 364 -6.43 9.94 17.65
N ASP A 365 -5.88 9.88 16.44
CA ASP A 365 -4.57 10.46 16.11
C ASP A 365 -4.55 11.98 16.36
N TYR A 366 -5.61 12.69 15.95
CA TYR A 366 -5.78 14.13 16.16
C TYR A 366 -6.16 14.46 17.62
N LEU A 367 -7.04 13.64 18.22
CA LEU A 367 -7.42 13.81 19.63
C LEU A 367 -6.23 13.67 20.56
N LEU A 368 -5.39 12.67 20.36
CA LEU A 368 -4.19 12.51 21.17
C LEU A 368 -3.13 13.53 20.81
N GLY A 369 -3.02 13.92 19.55
CA GLY A 369 -2.09 14.96 19.09
C GLY A 369 -2.22 16.26 19.87
N GLN A 370 -3.44 16.70 20.18
CA GLN A 370 -3.66 17.95 20.92
C GLN A 370 -3.22 17.90 22.39
N PHE A 371 -3.08 16.70 22.98
CA PHE A 371 -2.75 16.51 24.41
C PHE A 371 -1.35 15.94 24.65
N CYS A 372 -0.80 15.25 23.67
CA CYS A 372 0.49 14.58 23.80
C CYS A 372 1.64 15.36 23.15
N LEU A 373 1.36 16.35 22.31
CA LEU A 373 2.37 17.14 21.59
C LEU A 373 2.33 18.59 22.02
N SER A 374 3.49 19.20 22.22
CA SER A 374 3.58 20.63 22.52
C SER A 374 2.95 21.47 21.41
N SER A 375 2.20 22.50 21.79
CA SER A 375 1.70 23.52 20.85
C SER A 375 2.82 24.30 20.13
N ALA A 376 4.05 24.27 20.66
CA ALA A 376 5.22 24.86 20.01
C ALA A 376 5.86 23.95 18.93
N GLU A 377 5.42 22.70 18.81
CA GLU A 377 5.95 21.77 17.82
C GLU A 377 5.37 22.07 16.43
N GLU A 378 6.23 22.51 15.51
CA GLU A 378 5.82 22.80 14.13
C GLU A 378 5.80 21.51 13.28
N PHE A 379 4.62 21.10 12.84
CA PHE A 379 4.47 20.02 11.86
C PHE A 379 4.25 20.57 10.45
N LYS A 380 5.15 20.22 9.52
CA LYS A 380 5.13 20.72 8.13
C LYS A 380 4.12 20.00 7.22
N PHE A 381 3.36 19.03 7.72
CA PHE A 381 2.52 18.13 6.90
C PHE A 381 1.03 18.41 7.09
N THR A 382 0.48 19.34 6.31
CA THR A 382 -0.91 19.82 6.44
C THR A 382 -1.93 19.02 5.62
N ALA A 383 -1.49 18.27 4.60
CA ALA A 383 -2.38 17.62 3.62
C ALA A 383 -3.24 16.47 4.18
N ARG A 384 -2.78 15.83 5.25
CA ARG A 384 -3.40 14.60 5.76
C ARG A 384 -4.74 14.84 6.44
N ARG A 385 -4.89 15.98 7.13
CA ARG A 385 -6.08 16.33 7.90
C ARG A 385 -7.35 16.32 7.06
N GLU A 386 -7.31 17.02 5.93
CA GLU A 386 -8.45 17.14 5.02
C GLU A 386 -8.86 15.78 4.45
N VAL A 387 -7.89 14.93 4.14
CA VAL A 387 -8.15 13.59 3.61
C VAL A 387 -8.73 12.67 4.68
N ILE A 388 -8.21 12.68 5.90
CA ILE A 388 -8.77 11.88 7.00
C ILE A 388 -10.21 12.32 7.31
N VAL A 389 -10.48 13.63 7.37
CA VAL A 389 -11.85 14.14 7.55
C VAL A 389 -12.76 13.70 6.40
N SER A 390 -12.30 13.82 5.15
CA SER A 390 -13.04 13.34 3.98
C SER A 390 -13.33 11.84 4.06
N TRP A 391 -12.33 11.04 4.44
CA TRP A 391 -12.44 9.59 4.61
C TRP A 391 -13.50 9.22 5.64
N VAL A 392 -13.46 9.84 6.81
CA VAL A 392 -14.41 9.57 7.89
C VAL A 392 -15.83 9.97 7.47
N ARG A 393 -16.01 11.16 6.88
CA ARG A 393 -17.32 11.61 6.39
C ARG A 393 -17.89 10.69 5.31
N ASN A 394 -17.07 10.26 4.34
CA ASN A 394 -17.49 9.32 3.30
C ASN A 394 -17.85 7.96 3.92
N ALA A 395 -17.03 7.47 4.86
CA ALA A 395 -17.27 6.21 5.54
C ALA A 395 -18.58 6.23 6.35
N ILE A 396 -18.93 7.34 7.00
CA ILE A 396 -20.18 7.46 7.77
C ILE A 396 -21.37 7.73 6.84
N GLY A 397 -21.19 8.56 5.82
CA GLY A 397 -22.24 8.89 4.85
C GLY A 397 -22.76 7.67 4.08
N ALA A 398 -21.87 6.71 3.81
CA ALA A 398 -22.18 5.44 3.17
C ALA A 398 -22.68 4.33 4.12
N LEU A 399 -22.98 4.64 5.39
CA LEU A 399 -23.62 3.69 6.31
C LEU A 399 -25.13 3.58 6.04
N PRO A 400 -25.73 2.39 6.21
CA PRO A 400 -27.18 2.24 6.28
C PRO A 400 -27.80 3.11 7.39
N SER A 401 -29.07 3.48 7.25
CA SER A 401 -29.75 4.40 8.18
C SER A 401 -29.72 3.94 9.64
N GLU A 402 -29.75 2.62 9.87
CA GLU A 402 -29.69 2.03 11.21
C GLU A 402 -28.32 2.21 11.90
N PHE A 403 -27.23 2.39 11.13
CA PHE A 403 -25.88 2.55 11.67
C PHE A 403 -25.43 4.02 11.73
N LYS A 404 -26.13 4.94 11.05
CA LYS A 404 -25.78 6.37 11.04
C LYS A 404 -25.70 7.02 12.44
N PRO A 405 -26.58 6.71 13.41
CA PRO A 405 -26.51 7.29 14.74
C PRO A 405 -25.15 7.07 15.43
N TYR A 406 -24.51 5.92 15.21
CA TYR A 406 -23.19 5.61 15.78
C TYR A 406 -22.04 6.43 15.18
N GLY A 407 -22.28 7.17 14.09
CA GLY A 407 -21.31 8.04 13.46
C GLY A 407 -21.49 9.53 13.77
N GLU A 408 -22.53 9.94 14.50
CA GLU A 408 -22.85 11.36 14.70
C GLU A 408 -21.74 12.10 15.45
N TRP A 409 -21.20 11.51 16.52
CA TRP A 409 -20.10 12.10 17.27
C TRP A 409 -18.84 12.26 16.40
N LEU A 410 -18.50 11.25 15.59
CA LEU A 410 -17.36 11.30 14.66
C LEU A 410 -17.50 12.44 13.65
N LEU A 411 -18.70 12.66 13.11
CA LEU A 411 -18.97 13.77 12.19
C LEU A 411 -18.80 15.12 12.88
N GLY A 412 -19.32 15.27 14.11
CA GLY A 412 -19.12 16.49 14.90
C GLY A 412 -17.65 16.74 15.22
N TYR A 413 -16.90 15.69 15.54
CA TYR A 413 -15.48 15.80 15.82
C TYR A 413 -14.64 16.11 14.57
N CYS A 414 -15.05 15.66 13.38
CA CYS A 414 -14.44 16.11 12.12
C CYS A 414 -14.49 17.64 11.97
N ASP A 415 -15.59 18.30 12.36
CA ASP A 415 -15.71 19.76 12.30
C ASP A 415 -14.74 20.46 13.29
N VAL A 416 -14.46 19.82 14.43
CA VAL A 416 -13.45 20.29 15.39
C VAL A 416 -12.05 20.15 14.79
N VAL A 417 -11.73 19.00 14.21
CA VAL A 417 -10.43 18.74 13.57
C VAL A 417 -10.15 19.72 12.43
N GLU A 418 -11.14 20.05 11.60
CA GLU A 418 -10.96 21.03 10.51
C GLU A 418 -10.58 22.43 11.00
N ARG A 419 -11.05 22.81 12.20
CA ARG A 419 -10.79 24.12 12.82
C ARG A 419 -9.57 24.13 13.73
N SER A 420 -8.99 22.97 14.04
CA SER A 420 -7.83 22.87 14.91
C SER A 420 -6.52 23.24 14.19
N ASP A 421 -5.45 23.38 14.96
CA ASP A 421 -4.08 23.50 14.46
C ASP A 421 -3.60 22.26 13.69
N GLY A 422 -4.40 21.18 13.70
CA GLY A 422 -4.12 19.94 13.01
C GLY A 422 -2.94 19.20 13.60
N ARG A 423 -2.62 19.34 14.90
CA ARG A 423 -1.67 18.45 15.58
C ARG A 423 -2.19 17.01 15.58
N TYR A 424 -1.33 16.05 15.25
CA TYR A 424 -1.59 14.61 15.29
C TYR A 424 -0.29 13.88 15.60
N LEU A 425 -0.37 12.66 16.10
CA LEU A 425 0.77 11.83 16.52
C LEU A 425 1.62 11.28 15.35
N LEU A 426 1.45 11.84 14.15
CA LEU A 426 2.09 11.49 12.87
C LEU A 426 2.09 10.00 12.51
N THR A 427 1.26 9.23 13.22
CA THR A 427 1.03 7.79 13.20
C THR A 427 2.27 6.90 13.32
N PRO A 428 2.56 6.30 14.49
CA PRO A 428 3.81 5.59 14.84
C PRO A 428 4.28 4.43 13.94
#